data_AF-A0A1E3IFL2-F1
#
_entry.id   AF-A0A1E3IFL2-F1
#
_cell.length_a   1.000
_cell.length_b   1.000
_cell.length_c   1.000
_cell.angle_alpha   90.00
_cell.angle_beta   90.00
_cell.angle_gamma   90.00
#
_symmetry.space_group_name_H-M   'P 1'
#
loop_
_entity.id
_entity.type
_entity.pdbx_description
1 polymer ?
#
loop_
_entity_poly.entity_id
_entity_poly.type
_entity_poly.pdbx_seq_one_letter_code
_entity_poly.pdbx_strand_id
1 'polypeptide(L)'
;MQGKLKPGVRFVPESEQERAAVTLLRKLNIMSTNIFGSAGSHKDMREELRALLRHSGMPSLFVTLNPADAMNPIVGVFSGRDINLDERLGTGEGVSAEAQARSRAAALDPGACAEGFHFMVEKFVDIFLAYDDPHRGIFGKCLHHYGVVEAQGRGALHMLICIL
;
A
#
# COMPACT_ATOMS: atom_id res chain seq x y z
N MET A 1 -28.11 -21.34 -16.01
CA MET A 1 -27.04 -20.44 -16.50
C MET A 1 -25.87 -20.31 -15.51
N GLN A 2 -25.68 -21.29 -14.60
CA GLN A 2 -24.61 -21.35 -13.62
C GLN A 2 -23.61 -22.43 -14.07
N GLY A 3 -22.34 -22.09 -14.34
CA GLY A 3 -21.33 -23.14 -14.54
C GLY A 3 -20.04 -22.76 -15.26
N LYS A 4 -20.01 -21.70 -16.07
CA LYS A 4 -18.84 -21.42 -16.93
C LYS A 4 -17.75 -20.54 -16.30
N LEU A 5 -18.09 -19.69 -15.32
CA LEU A 5 -17.12 -18.85 -14.62
C LEU A 5 -16.72 -19.51 -13.30
N LYS A 6 -15.71 -20.38 -13.36
CA LYS A 6 -15.10 -20.99 -12.16
C LYS A 6 -13.75 -20.32 -11.86
N PRO A 7 -13.41 -20.05 -10.59
CA PRO A 7 -12.08 -19.57 -10.21
C PRO A 7 -10.99 -20.50 -10.76
N GLY A 8 -9.94 -19.92 -11.35
CA GLY A 8 -8.79 -20.68 -11.88
C GLY A 8 -8.97 -21.35 -13.25
N VAL A 9 -10.17 -21.33 -13.83
CA VAL A 9 -10.43 -21.89 -15.17
C VAL A 9 -10.50 -20.77 -16.20
N ARG A 10 -9.71 -20.89 -17.28
CA ARG A 10 -9.78 -19.95 -18.40
C ARG A 10 -11.14 -20.07 -19.08
N PHE A 11 -11.97 -19.04 -18.98
CA PHE A 11 -13.25 -18.97 -19.68
C PHE A 11 -13.01 -18.80 -21.19
N VAL A 12 -13.64 -19.67 -21.99
CA VAL A 12 -13.63 -19.61 -23.45
C VAL A 12 -15.06 -19.29 -23.92
N PRO A 13 -15.30 -18.13 -24.57
CA PRO A 13 -16.63 -17.75 -25.02
C PRO A 13 -17.06 -18.55 -26.27
N GLU A 14 -18.19 -19.24 -26.18
CA GLU A 14 -18.74 -20.09 -27.24
C GLU A 14 -19.85 -19.38 -28.02
N SER A 15 -20.73 -18.66 -27.31
CA SER A 15 -21.83 -17.91 -27.93
C SER A 15 -21.41 -16.50 -28.34
N GLU A 16 -22.20 -15.89 -29.23
CA GLU A 16 -22.00 -14.49 -29.62
C GLU A 16 -22.17 -13.53 -28.45
N GLN A 17 -23.14 -13.78 -27.57
CA GLN A 17 -23.37 -12.99 -26.36
C GLN A 17 -22.20 -13.10 -25.38
N GLU A 18 -21.62 -14.29 -25.23
CA GLU A 18 -20.42 -14.50 -24.41
C GLU A 18 -19.21 -13.75 -24.99
N ARG A 19 -19.02 -13.77 -26.31
CA ARG A 19 -17.96 -12.99 -26.98
C ARG A 19 -18.15 -11.49 -26.79
N ALA A 20 -19.38 -11.00 -26.90
CA ALA A 20 -19.72 -9.60 -26.66
C ALA A 20 -19.44 -9.20 -25.20
N ALA A 21 -19.85 -10.03 -24.23
CA ALA A 21 -19.61 -9.79 -22.81
C ALA A 21 -18.11 -9.75 -22.47
N VAL A 22 -17.30 -10.69 -22.98
CA VAL A 22 -15.84 -10.69 -22.78
C VAL A 22 -15.20 -9.45 -23.40
N THR A 23 -15.66 -9.04 -24.58
CA THR A 23 -15.17 -7.82 -25.25
C THR A 23 -15.47 -6.58 -24.42
N LEU A 24 -16.69 -6.48 -23.87
CA LEU A 24 -17.08 -5.39 -22.98
C LEU A 24 -16.21 -5.35 -21.71
N LEU A 25 -16.02 -6.49 -21.04
CA LEU A 25 -15.16 -6.59 -19.85
C LEU A 25 -13.72 -6.17 -20.14
N ARG A 26 -13.19 -6.56 -21.32
CA ARG A 26 -11.85 -6.12 -21.74
C ARG A 26 -11.78 -4.60 -21.91
N LYS A 27 -12.79 -3.98 -22.53
CA LYS A 27 -12.86 -2.52 -22.68
C LYS A 27 -12.96 -1.82 -21.32
N LEU A 28 -13.80 -2.33 -20.42
CA LEU A 28 -13.93 -1.81 -19.06
C LEU A 28 -12.60 -1.87 -18.30
N ASN A 29 -11.87 -2.99 -18.38
CA ASN A 29 -10.55 -3.12 -17.76
C ASN A 29 -9.51 -2.15 -18.33
N ILE A 30 -9.56 -1.87 -19.64
CA ILE A 30 -8.66 -0.89 -20.27
C ILE A 30 -9.00 0.52 -19.80
N MET A 31 -10.29 0.87 -19.72
CA MET A 31 -10.72 2.19 -19.25
C MET A 31 -10.45 2.40 -17.76
N SER A 32 -10.43 1.34 -16.95
CA SER A 32 -10.21 1.44 -15.51
C SER A 32 -8.74 1.55 -15.12
N THR A 33 -7.79 1.43 -16.04
CA THR A 33 -6.33 1.57 -15.79
C THR A 33 -5.97 2.84 -15.02
N ASN A 34 -6.61 3.97 -15.36
CA ASN A 34 -6.40 5.26 -14.71
C ASN A 34 -7.17 5.44 -13.38
N ILE A 35 -7.95 4.45 -12.95
CA ILE A 35 -8.69 4.47 -11.69
C ILE A 35 -7.85 3.73 -10.64
N PHE A 36 -7.38 4.46 -9.64
CA PHE A 36 -6.63 3.90 -8.53
C PHE A 36 -7.39 2.73 -7.86
N GLY A 37 -6.67 1.64 -7.57
CA GLY A 37 -7.25 0.45 -6.93
C GLY A 37 -8.15 -0.41 -7.82
N SER A 38 -8.32 -0.05 -9.11
CA SER A 38 -9.12 -0.85 -10.03
C SER A 38 -8.39 -2.12 -10.49
N ALA A 39 -9.15 -3.06 -11.09
CA ALA A 39 -8.58 -4.24 -11.71
C ALA A 39 -7.60 -3.91 -12.85
N GLY A 40 -7.84 -2.82 -13.59
CA GLY A 40 -6.95 -2.31 -14.64
C GLY A 40 -5.65 -1.77 -14.05
N SER A 41 -5.74 -0.89 -13.05
CA SER A 41 -4.57 -0.33 -12.35
C SER A 41 -3.70 -1.43 -11.72
N HIS A 42 -4.31 -2.42 -11.05
CA HIS A 42 -3.57 -3.56 -10.50
C HIS A 42 -2.90 -4.43 -11.57
N LYS A 43 -3.47 -4.49 -12.78
CA LYS A 43 -2.85 -5.20 -13.88
C LYS A 43 -1.62 -4.45 -14.38
N ASP A 44 -1.71 -3.14 -14.57
CA ASP A 44 -0.60 -2.33 -15.04
C ASP A 44 0.57 -2.36 -14.05
N MET A 45 0.28 -2.22 -12.75
CA MET A 45 1.31 -2.36 -11.70
C MET A 45 2.03 -3.72 -11.74
N ARG A 46 1.33 -4.81 -12.08
CA ARG A 46 1.96 -6.13 -12.23
C ARG A 46 2.86 -6.20 -13.46
N GLU A 47 2.47 -5.55 -14.56
CA GLU A 47 3.32 -5.51 -15.76
C GLU A 47 4.55 -4.63 -15.56
N GLU A 48 4.42 -3.51 -14.83
CA GLU A 48 5.54 -2.66 -14.40
C GLU A 48 6.53 -3.43 -13.54
N LEU A 49 6.05 -4.12 -12.49
CA LEU A 49 6.90 -4.98 -11.66
C LEU A 49 7.62 -6.04 -12.52
N ARG A 50 6.91 -6.71 -13.43
CA ARG A 50 7.54 -7.71 -14.31
C ARG A 50 8.57 -7.10 -15.25
N ALA A 51 8.37 -5.88 -15.73
CA ALA A 51 9.35 -5.18 -16.54
C ALA A 51 10.60 -4.86 -15.72
N LEU A 52 10.43 -4.39 -14.48
CA LEU A 52 11.53 -4.13 -13.56
C LEU A 52 12.32 -5.40 -13.23
N LEU A 53 11.63 -6.51 -12.95
CA LEU A 53 12.26 -7.81 -12.69
C LEU A 53 13.08 -8.32 -13.88
N ARG A 54 12.59 -8.12 -15.11
CA ARG A 54 13.33 -8.47 -16.32
C ARG A 54 14.57 -7.59 -16.55
N HIS A 55 14.51 -6.33 -16.12
CA HIS A 55 15.59 -5.38 -16.28
C HIS A 55 16.69 -5.54 -15.22
N SER A 56 16.31 -5.62 -13.95
CA SER A 56 17.22 -5.52 -12.81
C SER A 56 17.42 -6.86 -12.07
N GLY A 57 16.70 -7.91 -12.47
CA GLY A 57 16.77 -9.23 -11.84
C GLY A 57 15.77 -9.42 -10.71
N MET A 58 16.04 -10.41 -9.86
CA MET A 58 15.16 -10.73 -8.72
C MET A 58 15.37 -9.75 -7.57
N PRO A 59 14.33 -9.42 -6.79
CA PRO A 59 14.49 -8.54 -5.64
C PRO A 59 15.35 -9.20 -4.58
N SER A 60 16.23 -8.40 -3.98
CA SER A 60 17.08 -8.81 -2.86
C SER A 60 16.29 -8.87 -1.57
N LEU A 61 15.24 -8.04 -1.44
CA LEU A 61 14.41 -7.96 -0.24
C LEU A 61 12.95 -7.67 -0.59
N PHE A 62 12.05 -8.30 0.17
CA PHE A 62 10.61 -8.03 0.19
C PHE A 62 10.23 -7.53 1.58
N VAL A 63 9.70 -6.33 1.67
CA VAL A 63 9.32 -5.70 2.95
C VAL A 63 7.83 -5.38 2.93
N THR A 64 7.16 -5.66 4.04
CA THR A 64 5.79 -5.21 4.28
C THR A 64 5.83 -4.07 5.28
N LEU A 65 5.42 -2.87 4.85
CA LEU A 65 5.22 -1.73 5.72
C LEU A 65 3.76 -1.71 6.18
N ASN A 66 3.54 -1.84 7.48
CA ASN A 66 2.21 -1.82 8.10
C ASN A 66 2.23 -0.94 9.36
N PRO A 67 2.41 0.39 9.21
CA PRO A 67 2.36 1.29 10.35
C PRO A 67 0.94 1.28 10.95
N ALA A 68 0.86 1.26 12.28
CA ALA A 68 -0.42 1.11 12.96
C ALA A 68 -1.11 2.46 13.19
N ASP A 69 -2.16 2.80 12.44
CA ASP A 69 -2.81 4.11 12.51
C ASP A 69 -3.28 4.50 13.93
N ALA A 70 -4.06 3.62 14.59
CA ALA A 70 -4.65 3.90 15.91
C ALA A 70 -3.62 3.94 17.05
N MET A 71 -2.40 3.43 16.82
CA MET A 71 -1.36 3.33 17.84
C MET A 71 -0.16 4.23 17.56
N ASN A 72 -0.03 4.77 16.34
CA ASN A 72 1.09 5.59 15.93
C ASN A 72 0.82 7.07 16.29
N PRO A 73 1.71 7.72 17.06
CA PRO A 73 1.56 9.14 17.39
C PRO A 73 1.56 10.07 16.17
N ILE A 74 2.15 9.64 15.04
CA ILE A 74 2.22 10.43 13.80
C ILE A 74 0.82 10.79 13.28
N VAL A 75 -0.15 9.88 13.38
CA VAL A 75 -1.55 10.16 13.00
C VAL A 75 -2.13 11.29 13.86
N GLY A 76 -1.74 11.34 15.13
CA GLY A 76 -2.11 12.41 16.03
C GLY A 76 -1.56 13.78 15.58
N VAL A 77 -0.32 13.82 15.11
CA VAL A 77 0.30 15.05 14.57
C VAL A 77 -0.45 15.54 13.32
N PHE A 78 -0.75 14.63 12.38
CA PHE A 78 -1.49 15.00 11.16
C PHE A 78 -2.96 15.36 11.42
N SER A 79 -3.57 14.82 12.47
CA SER A 79 -4.91 15.25 12.93
C SER A 79 -4.91 16.56 13.72
N GLY A 80 -3.77 17.27 13.77
CA GLY A 80 -3.64 18.58 14.41
C GLY A 80 -3.61 18.55 15.94
N ARG A 81 -3.36 17.39 16.55
CA ARG A 81 -3.15 17.29 18.00
C ARG A 81 -1.78 17.84 18.36
N ASP A 82 -1.72 18.61 19.43
CA ASP A 82 -0.47 19.01 20.06
C ASP A 82 0.12 17.81 20.80
N ILE A 83 1.10 17.14 20.18
CA ILE A 83 1.75 15.94 20.70
C ILE A 83 3.23 16.21 20.85
N ASN A 84 3.73 16.03 22.06
CA ASN A 84 5.16 16.03 22.31
C ASN A 84 5.74 14.63 22.00
N LEU A 85 6.43 14.52 20.85
CA LEU A 85 7.05 13.25 20.43
C LEU A 85 8.22 12.82 21.31
N ASP A 86 8.83 13.75 22.06
CA ASP A 86 9.93 13.46 22.99
C ASP A 86 9.41 13.00 24.37
N GLU A 87 8.10 13.11 24.61
CA GLU A 87 7.49 12.70 25.87
C GLU A 87 7.43 11.18 25.96
N ARG A 88 8.25 10.62 26.86
CA ARG A 88 8.20 9.20 27.21
C ARG A 88 6.98 8.94 28.07
N LEU A 89 5.90 8.49 27.45
CA LEU A 89 4.75 7.91 28.16
C LEU A 89 5.27 6.73 29.00
N GLY A 90 5.19 6.84 30.33
CA GLY A 90 5.65 5.82 31.28
C GLY A 90 4.79 4.55 31.24
N THR A 91 4.55 3.92 32.39
CA THR A 91 3.57 2.82 32.53
C THR A 91 2.53 3.24 33.57
N GLY A 92 1.37 3.71 33.14
CA GLY A 92 0.31 4.22 34.03
C GLY A 92 -0.93 4.71 33.29
N GLU A 93 -1.87 5.34 34.01
CA GLU A 93 -3.16 5.79 33.46
C GLU A 93 -3.01 6.76 32.28
N GLY A 94 -1.98 7.62 32.29
CA GLY A 94 -1.66 8.53 31.18
C GLY A 94 -1.39 7.81 29.85
N VAL A 95 -0.86 6.58 29.89
CA VAL A 95 -0.64 5.75 28.69
C VAL A 95 -1.96 5.28 28.09
N SER A 96 -2.90 4.87 28.96
CA SER A 96 -4.21 4.37 28.55
C SER A 96 -5.04 5.51 27.94
N ALA A 97 -5.03 6.68 28.59
CA ALA A 97 -5.71 7.88 28.08
C ALA A 97 -5.14 8.31 26.72
N GLU A 98 -3.83 8.32 26.55
CA GLU A 98 -3.20 8.69 25.29
C GLU A 98 -3.44 7.66 24.17
N ALA A 99 -3.41 6.36 24.50
CA ALA A 99 -3.77 5.32 23.54
C ALA A 99 -5.23 5.46 23.06
N GLN A 100 -6.16 5.78 23.96
CA GLN A 100 -7.55 6.08 23.61
C GLN A 100 -7.66 7.33 22.73
N ALA A 101 -6.91 8.39 23.06
CA ALA A 101 -6.89 9.62 22.28
C ALA A 101 -6.37 9.39 20.85
N ARG A 102 -5.32 8.58 20.66
CA ARG A 102 -4.83 8.19 19.32
C ARG A 102 -5.84 7.38 18.53
N SER A 103 -6.42 6.36 19.16
CA SER A 103 -7.45 5.53 18.53
C SER A 103 -8.65 6.37 18.09
N ARG A 104 -9.07 7.33 18.93
CA ARG A 104 -10.15 8.27 18.60
C ARG A 104 -9.76 9.21 17.45
N ALA A 105 -8.53 9.73 17.43
CA ALA A 105 -8.05 10.58 16.34
C ALA A 105 -8.08 9.84 15.00
N ALA A 106 -7.55 8.61 14.96
CA ALA A 106 -7.56 7.78 13.75
C ALA A 106 -8.97 7.45 13.26
N ALA A 107 -9.94 7.27 14.17
CA ALA A 107 -11.32 6.99 13.81
C ALA A 107 -12.07 8.24 13.31
N LEU A 108 -11.73 9.42 13.82
CA LEU A 108 -12.38 10.69 13.45
C LEU A 108 -11.78 11.32 12.20
N ASP A 109 -10.50 11.05 11.91
CA ASP A 109 -9.79 11.61 10.76
C ASP A 109 -9.04 10.53 9.96
N PRO A 110 -9.74 9.83 9.05
CA PRO A 110 -9.10 8.89 8.13
C PRO A 110 -8.11 9.54 7.16
N GLY A 111 -8.21 10.85 6.92
CA GLY A 111 -7.26 11.60 6.08
C GLY A 111 -5.89 11.67 6.75
N ALA A 112 -5.86 12.02 8.04
CA ALA A 112 -4.63 12.00 8.84
C ALA A 112 -3.99 10.60 8.91
N CYS A 113 -4.79 9.53 8.90
CA CYS A 113 -4.26 8.16 8.79
C CYS A 113 -3.52 7.94 7.45
N ALA A 114 -4.12 8.36 6.33
CA ALA A 114 -3.51 8.24 5.02
C ALA A 114 -2.24 9.10 4.88
N GLU A 115 -2.24 10.33 5.40
CA GLU A 115 -1.06 11.20 5.44
C GLU A 115 0.05 10.62 6.31
N GLY A 116 -0.29 10.13 7.51
CA GLY A 116 0.65 9.47 8.40
C GLY A 116 1.26 8.21 7.79
N PHE A 117 0.46 7.40 7.09
CA PHE A 117 0.95 6.26 6.33
C PHE A 117 1.91 6.69 5.21
N HIS A 118 1.51 7.70 4.41
CA HIS A 118 2.35 8.21 3.32
C HIS A 118 3.70 8.73 3.84
N PHE A 119 3.66 9.53 4.91
CA PHE A 119 4.86 10.04 5.57
C PHE A 119 5.79 8.90 6.03
N MET A 120 5.24 7.85 6.64
CA MET A 120 6.05 6.69 7.07
C MET A 120 6.69 5.95 5.91
N VAL A 121 5.97 5.79 4.80
CA VAL A 121 6.51 5.15 3.57
C VAL A 121 7.62 6.02 2.96
N GLU A 122 7.40 7.33 2.85
CA GLU A 122 8.40 8.28 2.33
C GLU A 122 9.67 8.22 3.18
N LYS A 123 9.57 8.31 4.50
CA LYS A 123 10.74 8.23 5.39
C LYS A 123 11.42 6.87 5.36
N PHE A 124 10.68 5.79 5.11
CA PHE A 124 11.29 4.49 4.86
C PHE A 124 12.18 4.51 3.61
N VAL A 125 11.69 5.06 2.49
CA VAL A 125 12.46 5.16 1.24
C VAL A 125 13.65 6.11 1.38
N ASP A 126 13.44 7.29 1.95
CA ASP A 126 14.47 8.33 2.07
C ASP A 126 15.57 7.96 3.07
N ILE A 127 15.20 7.44 4.25
CA ILE A 127 16.14 7.28 5.36
C ILE A 127 16.67 5.85 5.42
N PHE A 128 15.80 4.86 5.31
CA PHE A 128 16.20 3.45 5.50
C PHE A 128 16.76 2.85 4.21
N LEU A 129 16.12 3.11 3.06
CA LEU A 129 16.68 2.69 1.77
C LEU A 129 17.79 3.62 1.29
N ALA A 130 17.69 4.91 1.65
CA ALA A 130 18.54 5.97 1.11
C ALA A 130 18.52 5.95 -0.44
N TYR A 131 17.31 5.83 -0.99
CA TYR A 131 17.13 5.79 -2.44
C TYR A 131 17.52 7.14 -3.05
N ASP A 132 18.30 7.11 -4.13
CA ASP A 132 18.94 8.29 -4.75
C ASP A 132 19.95 9.06 -3.87
N ASP A 133 20.37 8.50 -2.73
CA ASP A 133 21.45 9.05 -1.89
C ASP A 133 22.81 8.47 -2.30
N PRO A 134 23.90 9.27 -2.32
CA PRO A 134 25.27 8.75 -2.49
C PRO A 134 25.69 7.72 -1.42
N HIS A 135 25.09 7.80 -0.24
CA HIS A 135 25.30 6.90 0.89
C HIS A 135 24.44 5.64 0.76
N ARG A 136 24.88 4.57 1.42
CA ARG A 136 24.14 3.30 1.43
C ARG A 136 23.13 3.33 2.58
N GLY A 137 21.89 2.95 2.29
CA GLY A 137 20.89 2.70 3.32
C GLY A 137 21.25 1.49 4.18
N ILE A 138 20.37 1.19 5.14
CA ILE A 138 20.61 0.09 6.10
C ILE A 138 20.66 -1.30 5.42
N PHE A 139 20.09 -1.42 4.22
CA PHE A 139 20.09 -2.64 3.42
C PHE A 139 21.15 -2.64 2.31
N GLY A 140 22.05 -1.65 2.30
CA GLY A 140 23.04 -1.46 1.24
C GLY A 140 22.60 -0.43 0.19
N LYS A 141 23.18 -0.51 -1.01
CA LYS A 141 22.81 0.39 -2.11
C LYS A 141 21.52 -0.11 -2.76
N CYS A 142 20.44 0.65 -2.64
CA CYS A 142 19.20 0.41 -3.39
C CYS A 142 19.38 0.93 -4.82
N LEU A 143 19.20 0.07 -5.83
CA LEU A 143 19.24 0.47 -7.23
C LEU A 143 17.84 0.80 -7.74
N HIS A 144 16.86 -0.03 -7.36
CA HIS A 144 15.46 0.20 -7.66
C HIS A 144 14.58 -0.26 -6.50
N HIS A 145 13.40 0.33 -6.40
CA HIS A 145 12.35 -0.18 -5.54
C HIS A 145 11.01 -0.11 -6.26
N TYR A 146 10.08 -0.98 -5.88
CA TYR A 146 8.72 -0.96 -6.40
C TYR A 146 7.74 -1.32 -5.29
N GLY A 147 6.84 -0.39 -4.98
CA GLY A 147 5.89 -0.51 -3.88
C GLY A 147 4.45 -0.48 -4.35
N VAL A 148 3.60 -1.33 -3.76
CA VAL A 148 2.16 -1.35 -4.00
C VAL A 148 1.43 -1.18 -2.69
N VAL A 149 0.55 -0.18 -2.62
CA VAL A 149 -0.34 0.04 -1.49
C VAL A 149 -1.57 -0.85 -1.64
N GLU A 150 -1.94 -1.52 -0.56
CA GLU A 150 -3.12 -2.36 -0.47
C GLU A 150 -3.91 -1.98 0.78
N ALA A 151 -5.23 -2.10 0.71
CA ALA A 151 -6.08 -1.94 1.88
C ALA A 151 -6.24 -3.30 2.59
N GLN A 152 -5.96 -3.37 3.90
CA GLN A 152 -6.15 -4.62 4.68
C GLN A 152 -7.62 -4.99 4.89
N GLY A 153 -8.55 -4.10 4.56
CA GLY A 153 -9.97 -4.24 4.93
C GLY A 153 -10.24 -4.09 6.43
N ARG A 154 -9.25 -3.62 7.20
CA ARG A 154 -9.31 -3.45 8.67
C ARG A 154 -9.04 -2.00 9.12
N GLY A 155 -9.21 -1.04 8.22
CA GLY A 155 -8.96 0.38 8.48
C GLY A 155 -7.55 0.83 8.13
N ALA A 156 -6.52 0.06 8.49
CA ALA A 156 -5.13 0.40 8.22
C ALA A 156 -4.66 0.07 6.80
N LEU A 157 -3.80 0.94 6.27
CA LEU A 157 -3.10 0.74 5.01
C LEU A 157 -1.83 -0.08 5.21
N HIS A 158 -1.49 -0.91 4.22
CA HIS A 158 -0.17 -1.53 4.14
C HIS A 158 0.42 -1.37 2.75
N MET A 159 1.74 -1.47 2.68
CA MET A 159 2.47 -1.50 1.43
C MET A 159 3.36 -2.73 1.39
N LEU A 160 3.37 -3.40 0.23
CA LEU A 160 4.42 -4.35 -0.11
C LEU A 160 5.45 -3.64 -0.99
N ILE A 161 6.71 -3.65 -0.60
CA ILE A 161 7.82 -3.08 -1.38
C ILE A 161 8.86 -4.14 -1.71
N CYS A 162 9.27 -4.17 -2.97
CA CYS A 162 10.38 -4.96 -3.48
C CYS A 162 11.60 -4.06 -3.65
N ILE A 163 12.76 -4.50 -3.18
CA ILE A 163 14.03 -3.74 -3.27
C ILE A 163 15.00 -4.54 -4.14
N LEU A 164 15.55 -3.90 -5.17
CA LEU A 164 16.48 -4.45 -6.14
C LEU A 164 17.84 -3.74 -6.03
#